data_AF-A0A9N9T7E2-F1
#
_entry.id   AF-A0A9N9T7E2-F1
#
_cell.length_a   1.000
_cell.length_b   1.000
_cell.length_c   1.000
_cell.angle_alpha   90.00
_cell.angle_beta   90.00
_cell.angle_gamma   90.00
#
_symmetry.space_group_name_H-M   'P 1'
#
loop_
_entity.id
_entity.type
_entity.pdbx_description
1 polymer ?
#
loop_
_entity_poly.entity_id
_entity_poly.type
_entity_poly.pdbx_seq_one_letter_code
_entity_poly.pdbx_strand_id
1 'polypeptide(L)'
;MTMETENTFIRELDLDLQKETVLKLHQKIEGDVSCVVWDAAIILAKYLEKLYQSNHDFFKKLKIIELGAGVGCVGLTAACLGGTVTLTDLPEAVPLLKLNVETNKSCWEQVHGYADVSTLVWGEEVELKWFPDLILLADCIYYKESIDPLFKTLKELVGSHTEILLCQEIRDTAKQRECWELFIKTAKEAFSIHIIPIEEQHSEFSCPDIVILKLKKL
;
A
#
# COMPACT_ATOMS: atom_id res chain seq x y z
N MET A 1 13.73 11.15 23.00
CA MET A 1 14.19 10.60 21.71
C MET A 1 14.58 9.16 21.96
N THR A 2 13.79 8.22 21.45
CA THR A 2 14.04 6.78 21.56
C THR A 2 15.16 6.38 20.58
N MET A 3 15.91 5.32 20.90
CA MET A 3 17.04 4.82 20.10
C MET A 3 16.68 4.49 18.63
N GLU A 4 15.40 4.41 18.27
CA GLU A 4 14.93 4.06 16.94
C GLU A 4 15.15 5.14 15.87
N THR A 5 15.25 6.43 16.26
CA THR A 5 15.43 7.52 15.29
C THR A 5 16.88 7.73 14.87
N GLU A 6 17.85 7.26 15.66
CA GLU A 6 19.28 7.59 15.49
C GLU A 6 19.91 7.03 14.20
N ASN A 7 19.28 6.01 13.58
CA ASN A 7 19.76 5.37 12.35
C ASN A 7 18.78 5.52 11.17
N THR A 8 17.91 6.53 11.21
CA THR A 8 16.92 6.77 10.14
C THR A 8 17.20 8.04 9.36
N PHE A 9 16.79 8.06 8.09
CA PHE A 9 16.72 9.27 7.26
C PHE A 9 15.30 9.45 6.72
N ILE A 10 14.90 10.68 6.42
CA ILE A 10 13.52 11.01 6.07
C ILE A 10 13.40 11.15 4.55
N ARG A 11 12.42 10.47 3.97
CA ARG A 11 11.85 10.82 2.66
C ARG A 11 10.56 11.61 2.90
N GLU A 12 10.50 12.78 2.29
CA GLU A 12 9.27 13.58 2.26
C GLU A 12 8.45 13.24 1.02
N LEU A 13 7.13 13.16 1.18
CA LEU A 13 6.16 13.02 0.10
C LEU A 13 5.09 14.11 0.28
N ASP A 14 5.10 15.09 -0.61
CA ASP A 14 4.08 16.14 -0.67
C ASP A 14 2.76 15.55 -1.17
N LEU A 15 1.67 15.81 -0.46
CA LEU A 15 0.31 15.51 -0.89
C LEU A 15 -0.40 16.80 -1.29
N ASP A 16 -0.89 16.85 -2.54
CA ASP A 16 -1.65 17.98 -3.09
C ASP A 16 -3.11 17.92 -2.59
N LEU A 17 -3.26 18.25 -1.31
CA LEU A 17 -4.53 18.36 -0.60
C LEU A 17 -4.90 19.83 -0.39
N GLN A 18 -6.13 20.09 0.08
CA GLN A 18 -6.59 21.47 0.36
C GLN A 18 -5.71 22.24 1.38
N LYS A 19 -4.82 21.54 2.08
CA LYS A 19 -3.73 22.08 2.91
C LYS A 19 -2.44 21.36 2.52
N GLU A 20 -1.33 22.10 2.44
CA GLU A 20 0.01 21.54 2.28
C GLU A 20 0.23 20.47 3.34
N THR A 21 0.20 19.20 2.94
CA THR A 21 0.37 18.04 3.80
C THR A 21 1.58 17.28 3.30
N VAL A 22 2.60 17.16 4.14
CA VAL A 22 3.86 16.50 3.78
C VAL A 22 4.05 15.29 4.68
N LEU A 23 4.02 14.11 4.09
CA LEU A 23 4.34 12.87 4.80
C LEU A 23 5.85 12.78 5.00
N LYS A 24 6.27 12.49 6.23
CA LYS A 24 7.67 12.27 6.62
C LYS A 24 7.89 10.80 6.92
N LEU A 25 8.52 10.09 6.01
CA LEU A 25 8.73 8.65 6.08
C LEU A 25 10.18 8.38 6.50
N HIS A 26 10.36 7.92 7.74
CA HIS A 26 11.63 7.39 8.21
C HIS A 26 11.97 6.11 7.45
N GLN A 27 13.20 6.06 6.97
CA GLN A 27 13.81 4.94 6.25
C GLN A 27 15.15 4.58 6.90
N LYS A 28 15.67 3.40 6.63
CA LYS A 28 17.00 2.95 7.12
C LYS A 28 17.91 2.62 5.94
N ILE A 29 19.19 2.98 6.07
CA ILE A 29 20.22 2.65 5.06
C ILE A 29 20.59 1.16 5.17
N GLU A 30 20.68 0.68 6.41
CA GLU A 30 20.92 -0.72 6.73
C GLU A 30 19.61 -1.35 7.22
N GLY A 31 19.13 -2.35 6.49
CA GLY A 31 17.85 -3.01 6.76
C GLY A 31 17.41 -3.90 5.61
N ASP A 32 16.20 -4.43 5.71
CA ASP A 32 15.56 -5.20 4.65
C ASP A 32 14.84 -4.26 3.65
N VAL A 33 14.30 -4.82 2.57
CA VAL A 33 13.55 -4.12 1.51
C VAL A 33 12.35 -3.33 2.04
N SER A 34 11.83 -3.65 3.22
CA SER A 34 10.73 -2.95 3.90
C SER A 34 11.12 -1.58 4.48
N CYS A 35 12.41 -1.24 4.50
CA CYS A 35 12.92 -0.03 5.15
C CYS A 35 13.03 1.20 4.22
N VAL A 36 12.59 1.10 2.97
CA VAL A 36 12.65 2.18 1.97
C VAL A 36 11.31 2.41 1.26
N VAL A 37 11.11 3.61 0.71
CA VAL A 37 10.00 3.94 -0.16
C VAL A 37 10.33 3.50 -1.58
N TRP A 38 9.57 2.54 -2.11
CA TRP A 38 9.64 2.09 -3.50
C TRP A 38 8.85 3.01 -4.44
N ASP A 39 9.27 3.12 -5.69
CA ASP A 39 8.63 4.00 -6.68
C ASP A 39 7.15 3.63 -6.93
N ALA A 40 6.83 2.32 -6.91
CA ALA A 40 5.44 1.86 -7.01
C ALA A 40 4.56 2.37 -5.84
N ALA A 41 5.12 2.55 -4.65
CA ALA A 41 4.40 3.12 -3.51
C ALA A 41 4.12 4.62 -3.73
N ILE A 42 5.07 5.37 -4.30
CA ILE A 42 4.89 6.79 -4.65
C ILE A 42 3.80 6.93 -5.72
N ILE A 43 3.88 6.13 -6.78
CA ILE A 43 2.89 6.15 -7.87
C ILE A 43 1.50 5.78 -7.35
N LEU A 44 1.38 4.77 -6.48
CA LEU A 44 0.09 4.40 -5.91
C LEU A 44 -0.45 5.49 -4.98
N ALA A 45 0.38 6.07 -4.11
CA ALA A 45 0.00 7.19 -3.26
C ALA A 45 -0.55 8.38 -4.08
N LYS A 46 0.13 8.73 -5.18
CA LYS A 46 -0.28 9.80 -6.08
C LYS A 46 -1.52 9.45 -6.91
N TYR A 47 -1.74 8.18 -7.20
CA TYR A 47 -3.00 7.73 -7.77
C TYR A 47 -4.17 7.87 -6.75
N LEU A 48 -3.96 7.55 -5.48
CA LEU A 48 -4.97 7.77 -4.43
C LEU A 48 -5.32 9.26 -4.28
N GLU A 49 -4.31 10.13 -4.34
CA GLU A 49 -4.51 11.59 -4.36
C GLU A 49 -5.39 12.03 -5.55
N LYS A 50 -5.12 11.54 -6.76
CA LYS A 50 -5.97 11.80 -7.94
C LYS A 50 -7.41 11.32 -7.76
N LEU A 51 -7.62 10.15 -7.14
CA LEU A 51 -8.96 9.65 -6.81
C LEU A 51 -9.67 10.60 -5.83
N TYR A 52 -8.95 11.09 -4.82
CA TYR A 52 -9.48 12.06 -3.86
C TYR A 52 -9.82 13.41 -4.52
N GLN A 53 -8.98 13.91 -5.42
CA GLN A 53 -9.26 15.15 -6.16
C GLN A 53 -10.50 15.01 -7.07
N SER A 54 -10.73 13.81 -7.60
CA SER A 54 -11.93 13.51 -8.40
C SER A 54 -13.20 13.39 -7.54
N ASN A 55 -13.06 12.95 -6.29
CA ASN A 55 -14.16 12.86 -5.32
C ASN A 55 -13.61 12.94 -3.88
N HIS A 56 -13.75 14.11 -3.25
CA HIS A 56 -13.25 14.37 -1.89
C HIS A 56 -13.92 13.52 -0.80
N ASP A 57 -15.04 12.85 -1.11
CA ASP A 57 -15.71 11.95 -0.20
C ASP A 57 -15.32 10.47 -0.41
N PHE A 58 -14.51 10.16 -1.43
CA PHE A 58 -14.19 8.78 -1.81
C PHE A 58 -13.62 7.95 -0.66
N PHE A 59 -12.67 8.51 0.09
CA PHE A 59 -12.00 7.80 1.19
C PHE A 59 -12.74 7.89 2.52
N LYS A 60 -13.76 8.76 2.64
CA LYS A 60 -14.45 8.96 3.91
C LYS A 60 -15.12 7.66 4.36
N LYS A 61 -14.75 7.20 5.56
CA LYS A 61 -15.27 5.97 6.19
C LYS A 61 -14.92 4.67 5.45
N LEU A 62 -14.02 4.70 4.45
CA LEU A 62 -13.49 3.46 3.88
C LEU A 62 -12.63 2.75 4.93
N LYS A 63 -12.86 1.46 5.11
CA LYS A 63 -11.95 0.57 5.84
C LYS A 63 -10.93 0.01 4.88
N ILE A 64 -9.67 0.31 5.13
CA ILE A 64 -8.56 0.04 4.24
C ILE A 64 -7.55 -0.86 4.96
N ILE A 65 -7.03 -1.87 4.28
CA ILE A 65 -5.87 -2.62 4.75
C ILE A 65 -4.76 -2.53 3.72
N GLU A 66 -3.55 -2.24 4.17
CA GLU A 66 -2.35 -2.31 3.33
C GLU A 66 -1.57 -3.57 3.69
N LEU A 67 -1.26 -4.39 2.68
CA LEU A 67 -0.45 -5.61 2.83
C LEU A 67 0.97 -5.32 2.36
N GLY A 68 1.97 -5.63 3.18
CA GLY A 68 3.37 -5.35 2.86
C GLY A 68 3.64 -3.84 2.83
N ALA A 69 3.20 -3.13 3.87
CA ALA A 69 3.23 -1.68 3.92
C ALA A 69 4.65 -1.08 3.95
N GLY A 70 5.66 -1.84 4.37
CA GLY A 70 7.03 -1.37 4.56
C GLY A 70 7.08 -0.17 5.50
N VAL A 71 7.43 1.00 4.94
CA VAL A 71 7.46 2.28 5.66
C VAL A 71 6.09 2.98 5.75
N GLY A 72 5.05 2.45 5.10
CA GLY A 72 3.66 2.91 5.20
C GLY A 72 3.26 4.00 4.20
N CYS A 73 4.02 4.20 3.12
CA CYS A 73 3.81 5.30 2.18
C CYS A 73 2.35 5.40 1.68
N VAL A 74 1.76 4.28 1.23
CA VAL A 74 0.43 4.28 0.61
C VAL A 74 -0.68 4.33 1.66
N GLY A 75 -0.59 3.52 2.72
CA GLY A 75 -1.59 3.51 3.79
C GLY A 75 -1.65 4.83 4.56
N LEU A 76 -0.51 5.46 4.83
CA LEU A 76 -0.48 6.79 5.47
C LEU A 76 -1.06 7.87 4.56
N THR A 77 -0.83 7.77 3.25
CA THR A 77 -1.50 8.62 2.27
C THR A 77 -3.01 8.42 2.36
N ALA A 78 -3.50 7.18 2.32
CA ALA A 78 -4.93 6.89 2.43
C ALA A 78 -5.57 7.41 3.74
N ALA A 79 -4.83 7.39 4.85
CA ALA A 79 -5.26 8.01 6.10
C ALA A 79 -5.40 9.54 5.97
N CYS A 80 -4.43 10.22 5.34
CA CYS A 80 -4.50 11.67 5.05
C CYS A 80 -5.66 12.05 4.11
N LEU A 81 -6.21 11.09 3.36
CA LEU A 81 -7.39 11.30 2.52
C LEU A 81 -8.72 11.05 3.26
N GLY A 82 -8.67 10.61 4.54
CA GLY A 82 -9.84 10.36 5.38
C GLY A 82 -10.22 8.88 5.55
N GLY A 83 -9.36 7.95 5.09
CA GLY A 83 -9.54 6.52 5.27
C GLY A 83 -9.28 6.05 6.71
N THR A 84 -9.89 4.93 7.09
CA THR A 84 -9.56 4.18 8.31
C THR A 84 -8.67 3.00 7.92
N VAL A 85 -7.38 3.10 8.22
CA VAL A 85 -6.34 2.24 7.64
C VAL A 85 -5.74 1.33 8.70
N THR A 86 -5.61 0.05 8.37
CA THR A 86 -4.75 -0.91 9.06
C THR A 86 -3.56 -1.21 8.17
N LEU A 87 -2.37 -0.72 8.54
CA LEU A 87 -1.13 -1.01 7.83
C LEU A 87 -0.55 -2.32 8.38
N THR A 88 -0.21 -3.24 7.49
CA THR A 88 0.31 -4.56 7.88
C THR A 88 1.58 -4.94 7.18
N ASP A 89 2.46 -5.59 7.94
CA ASP A 89 3.73 -6.13 7.46
C ASP A 89 4.22 -7.24 8.41
N LEU A 90 5.40 -7.78 8.12
CA LEU A 90 6.10 -8.73 8.97
C LEU A 90 6.51 -8.09 10.32
N PRO A 91 6.66 -8.89 11.39
CA PRO A 91 7.03 -8.40 12.72
C PRO A 91 8.27 -7.50 12.74
N GLU A 92 9.23 -7.73 11.86
CA GLU A 92 10.49 -6.98 11.77
C GLU A 92 10.30 -5.56 11.20
N ALA A 93 9.29 -5.35 10.35
CA ALA A 93 9.00 -4.04 9.74
C ALA A 93 8.11 -3.16 10.65
N VAL A 94 7.29 -3.79 11.50
CA VAL A 94 6.31 -3.10 12.37
C VAL A 94 6.90 -1.98 13.25
N PRO A 95 8.10 -2.09 13.85
CA PRO A 95 8.67 -0.99 14.64
C PRO A 95 8.88 0.29 13.83
N LEU A 96 9.43 0.19 12.61
CA LEU A 96 9.65 1.36 11.75
C LEU A 96 8.32 1.92 11.23
N LEU A 97 7.38 1.04 10.89
CA LEU A 97 6.04 1.42 10.45
C LEU A 97 5.28 2.17 11.54
N LYS A 98 5.36 1.73 12.81
CA LYS A 98 4.78 2.43 13.96
C LYS A 98 5.39 3.81 14.18
N LEU A 99 6.71 3.94 14.02
CA LEU A 99 7.38 5.24 14.06
C LEU A 99 6.81 6.19 13.00
N ASN A 100 6.62 5.70 11.76
CA ASN A 100 6.05 6.51 10.68
C ASN A 100 4.59 6.88 10.91
N VAL A 101 3.78 6.00 11.51
CA VAL A 101 2.40 6.34 11.92
C VAL A 101 2.41 7.46 12.95
N GLU A 102 3.23 7.37 14.00
CA GLU A 102 3.27 8.40 15.04
C GLU A 102 3.81 9.74 14.50
N THR A 103 4.86 9.72 13.68
CA THR A 103 5.45 10.92 13.05
C THR A 103 4.43 11.70 12.22
N ASN A 104 3.48 11.02 11.58
CA ASN A 104 2.56 11.63 10.62
C ASN A 104 1.13 11.83 11.16
N LYS A 105 0.88 11.50 12.43
CA LYS A 105 -0.47 11.49 13.01
C LYS A 105 -1.28 12.76 12.79
N SER A 106 -0.63 13.92 12.93
CA SER A 106 -1.26 15.23 12.75
C SER A 106 -1.75 15.49 11.32
N CYS A 107 -1.25 14.75 10.32
CA CYS A 107 -1.62 14.92 8.91
C CYS A 107 -3.07 14.50 8.60
N TRP A 108 -3.64 13.55 9.36
CA TRP A 108 -5.00 13.03 9.10
C TRP A 108 -6.03 13.36 10.17
N GLU A 109 -5.62 13.90 11.32
CA GLU A 109 -6.53 14.23 12.44
C GLU A 109 -7.67 15.18 12.02
N GLN A 110 -7.38 16.18 11.19
CA GLN A 110 -8.35 17.19 10.78
C GLN A 110 -9.37 16.69 9.75
N VAL A 111 -9.05 15.62 9.03
CA VAL A 111 -9.93 14.99 8.03
C VAL A 111 -10.62 13.73 8.56
N HIS A 112 -10.48 13.47 9.87
CA HIS A 112 -10.99 12.28 10.55
C HIS A 112 -10.49 10.96 9.94
N GLY A 113 -9.30 10.98 9.35
CA GLY A 113 -8.60 9.76 8.98
C GLY A 113 -8.04 9.03 10.19
N TYR A 114 -7.59 7.80 9.99
CA TYR A 114 -7.00 6.98 11.03
C TYR A 114 -6.03 5.97 10.44
N ALA A 115 -4.92 5.71 11.14
CA ALA A 115 -3.95 4.69 10.79
C ALA A 115 -3.54 3.93 12.06
N ASP A 116 -3.55 2.61 11.98
CA ASP A 116 -2.99 1.72 13.00
C ASP A 116 -2.15 0.62 12.34
N VAL A 117 -1.27 -0.01 13.12
CA VAL A 117 -0.31 -1.00 12.64
C VAL A 117 -0.58 -2.36 13.26
N SER A 118 -0.66 -3.40 12.42
CA SER A 118 -0.73 -4.79 12.87
C SER A 118 0.30 -5.65 12.15
N THR A 119 0.72 -6.74 12.81
CA THR A 119 1.47 -7.80 12.12
C THR A 119 0.54 -8.61 11.25
N LEU A 120 0.96 -8.93 10.02
CA LEU A 120 0.27 -9.90 9.17
C LEU A 120 1.30 -10.61 8.29
N VAL A 121 1.56 -11.87 8.61
CA VAL A 121 2.37 -12.76 7.77
C VAL A 121 1.43 -13.41 6.75
N TRP A 122 1.72 -13.28 5.46
CA TRP A 122 0.86 -13.85 4.43
C TRP A 122 0.77 -15.37 4.57
N GLY A 123 -0.43 -15.90 4.34
CA GLY A 123 -0.74 -17.31 4.48
C GLY A 123 -0.99 -17.79 5.91
N GLU A 124 -0.80 -16.95 6.93
CA GLU A 124 -1.26 -17.21 8.30
C GLU A 124 -2.73 -16.79 8.48
N GLU A 125 -3.32 -17.13 9.64
CA GLU A 125 -4.70 -16.78 9.97
C GLU A 125 -4.87 -15.26 10.10
N VAL A 126 -5.85 -14.70 9.41
CA VAL A 126 -6.13 -13.26 9.46
C VAL A 126 -7.08 -12.94 10.62
N GLU A 127 -6.58 -12.24 11.65
CA GLU A 127 -7.39 -11.84 12.81
C GLU A 127 -8.34 -10.65 12.56
N LEU A 128 -8.60 -10.26 11.30
CA LEU A 128 -9.57 -9.22 10.98
C LEU A 128 -11.00 -9.73 11.09
N LYS A 129 -11.78 -9.12 11.98
CA LYS A 129 -13.23 -9.41 12.18
C LYS A 129 -14.15 -8.63 11.23
N TRP A 130 -13.61 -8.02 10.19
CA TRP A 130 -14.32 -7.16 9.25
C TRP A 130 -13.72 -7.29 7.86
N PHE A 131 -14.54 -7.08 6.83
CA PHE A 131 -14.06 -7.03 5.44
C PHE A 131 -13.65 -5.60 5.07
N PRO A 132 -12.46 -5.37 4.52
CA PRO A 132 -12.03 -4.09 3.95
C PRO A 132 -12.89 -3.70 2.75
N ASP A 133 -13.09 -2.41 2.58
CA ASP A 133 -13.61 -1.84 1.34
C ASP A 133 -12.50 -1.76 0.29
N LEU A 134 -11.26 -1.53 0.72
CA LEU A 134 -10.08 -1.42 -0.12
C LEU A 134 -8.88 -2.17 0.46
N ILE A 135 -8.20 -2.95 -0.37
CA ILE A 135 -6.89 -3.56 -0.07
C ILE A 135 -5.84 -2.87 -0.93
N LEU A 136 -4.74 -2.42 -0.32
CA LEU A 136 -3.63 -1.77 -0.99
C LEU A 136 -2.40 -2.68 -0.99
N LEU A 137 -1.71 -2.78 -2.13
CA LEU A 137 -0.41 -3.43 -2.27
C LEU A 137 0.50 -2.56 -3.14
N ALA A 138 1.74 -2.35 -2.71
CA ALA A 138 2.75 -1.63 -3.50
C ALA A 138 4.06 -2.42 -3.53
N ASP A 139 4.48 -2.81 -4.73
CA ASP A 139 5.71 -3.56 -5.00
C ASP A 139 5.83 -4.91 -4.27
N CYS A 140 4.69 -5.56 -4.01
CA CYS A 140 4.63 -6.80 -3.22
C CYS A 140 4.93 -8.08 -4.02
N ILE A 141 5.04 -8.01 -5.35
CA ILE A 141 5.15 -9.19 -6.24
C ILE A 141 6.58 -9.40 -6.70
N TYR A 142 7.43 -9.93 -5.81
CA TYR A 142 8.87 -10.09 -6.09
C TYR A 142 9.47 -11.44 -5.68
N TYR A 143 8.80 -12.23 -4.85
CA TYR A 143 9.17 -13.62 -4.52
C TYR A 143 8.06 -14.59 -4.91
N LYS A 144 8.44 -15.65 -5.63
CA LYS A 144 7.50 -16.66 -6.14
C LYS A 144 6.85 -17.44 -5.00
N GLU A 145 7.62 -17.67 -3.95
CA GLU A 145 7.25 -18.38 -2.73
C GLU A 145 6.16 -17.63 -1.95
N SER A 146 6.06 -16.30 -2.12
CA SER A 146 5.06 -15.46 -1.47
C SER A 146 3.71 -15.45 -2.18
N ILE A 147 3.62 -15.96 -3.41
CA ILE A 147 2.39 -15.90 -4.22
C ILE A 147 1.25 -16.70 -3.59
N ASP A 148 1.47 -17.98 -3.28
CA ASP A 148 0.43 -18.82 -2.69
C ASP A 148 -0.01 -18.32 -1.30
N PRO A 149 0.90 -17.95 -0.37
CA PRO A 149 0.54 -17.32 0.90
C PRO A 149 -0.27 -16.02 0.72
N LEU A 150 0.14 -15.14 -0.21
CA LEU A 150 -0.59 -13.90 -0.50
C LEU A 150 -2.03 -14.19 -0.94
N PHE A 151 -2.23 -15.12 -1.87
CA PHE A 151 -3.57 -15.48 -2.33
C PHE A 151 -4.42 -16.14 -1.25
N LYS A 152 -3.83 -16.89 -0.32
CA LYS A 152 -4.55 -17.39 0.86
C LYS A 152 -5.07 -16.23 1.71
N THR A 153 -4.21 -15.26 2.03
CA THR A 153 -4.60 -14.05 2.77
C THR A 153 -5.66 -13.22 2.05
N LEU A 154 -5.51 -12.99 0.73
CA LEU A 154 -6.50 -12.24 -0.06
C LEU A 154 -7.87 -12.93 -0.05
N LYS A 155 -7.92 -14.27 -0.10
CA LYS A 155 -9.19 -15.02 -0.05
C LYS A 155 -9.93 -14.85 1.28
N GLU A 156 -9.20 -14.69 2.38
CA GLU A 156 -9.77 -14.43 3.72
C GLU A 156 -10.25 -12.98 3.87
N LEU A 157 -9.53 -12.02 3.28
CA LEU A 157 -9.83 -10.59 3.38
C LEU A 157 -10.90 -10.11 2.39
N VAL A 158 -11.06 -10.74 1.23
CA VAL A 158 -11.94 -10.21 0.17
C VAL A 158 -13.41 -10.57 0.42
N GLY A 159 -14.19 -9.54 0.75
CA GLY A 159 -15.65 -9.55 0.79
C GLY A 159 -16.30 -9.27 -0.57
N SER A 160 -17.62 -9.12 -0.60
CA SER A 160 -18.39 -8.87 -1.82
C SER A 160 -18.21 -7.48 -2.43
N HIS A 161 -17.76 -6.51 -1.64
CA HIS A 161 -17.57 -5.11 -2.06
C HIS A 161 -16.10 -4.68 -2.04
N THR A 162 -15.19 -5.59 -1.66
CA THR A 162 -13.77 -5.30 -1.53
C THR A 162 -13.15 -5.11 -2.90
N GLU A 163 -12.46 -3.98 -3.09
CA GLU A 163 -11.58 -3.75 -4.22
C GLU A 163 -10.12 -3.91 -3.78
N ILE A 164 -9.26 -4.39 -4.67
CA ILE A 164 -7.81 -4.42 -4.44
C ILE A 164 -7.17 -3.46 -5.44
N LEU A 165 -6.33 -2.54 -4.96
CA LEU A 165 -5.41 -1.78 -5.79
C LEU A 165 -3.98 -2.28 -5.54
N LEU A 166 -3.37 -2.80 -6.60
CA LEU A 166 -2.00 -3.28 -6.59
C LEU A 166 -1.17 -2.46 -7.56
N CYS A 167 -0.11 -1.82 -7.07
CA CYS A 167 0.86 -1.12 -7.90
C CYS A 167 2.17 -1.91 -7.92
N GLN A 168 2.72 -2.19 -9.11
CA GLN A 168 3.89 -3.05 -9.26
C GLN A 168 4.83 -2.53 -10.35
N GLU A 169 6.11 -2.43 -10.02
CA GLU A 169 7.15 -2.26 -11.02
C GLU A 169 7.43 -3.59 -11.74
N ILE A 170 7.32 -3.58 -13.06
CA ILE A 170 7.59 -4.70 -13.95
C ILE A 170 9.08 -4.70 -14.28
N ARG A 171 9.78 -5.72 -13.77
CA ARG A 171 11.23 -5.83 -13.91
C ARG A 171 11.60 -6.91 -14.93
N ASP A 172 12.54 -6.61 -15.81
CA ASP A 172 12.89 -7.49 -16.96
C ASP A 172 13.83 -8.67 -16.62
N THR A 173 14.08 -8.93 -15.33
CA THR A 173 14.87 -10.11 -14.94
C THR A 173 14.03 -11.38 -15.09
N ALA A 174 14.65 -12.48 -15.48
CA ALA A 174 13.93 -13.76 -15.69
C ALA A 174 13.10 -14.18 -14.47
N LYS A 175 13.68 -14.07 -13.25
CA LYS A 175 12.99 -14.40 -12.00
C LYS A 175 11.76 -13.52 -11.76
N GLN A 176 11.86 -12.22 -12.02
CA GLN A 176 10.74 -11.28 -11.81
C GLN A 176 9.64 -11.49 -12.84
N ARG A 177 9.97 -11.78 -14.10
CA ARG A 177 8.98 -12.15 -15.12
C ARG A 177 8.22 -13.42 -14.75
N GLU A 178 8.92 -14.47 -14.32
CA GLU A 178 8.27 -15.71 -13.86
C GLU A 178 7.36 -15.48 -12.64
N CYS A 179 7.80 -14.64 -11.69
CA CYS A 179 7.01 -14.28 -10.52
C CYS A 179 5.72 -13.53 -10.91
N TRP A 180 5.86 -12.52 -11.77
CA TRP A 180 4.74 -11.72 -12.28
C TRP A 180 3.75 -12.55 -13.10
N GLU A 181 4.24 -13.40 -13.99
CA GLU A 181 3.40 -14.31 -14.79
C GLU A 181 2.61 -15.28 -13.90
N LEU A 182 3.26 -15.83 -12.86
CA LEU A 182 2.57 -16.67 -11.88
C LEU A 182 1.48 -15.89 -11.14
N PHE A 183 1.79 -14.69 -10.65
CA PHE A 183 0.82 -13.83 -9.99
C PHE A 183 -0.41 -13.57 -10.87
N ILE A 184 -0.21 -13.13 -12.12
CA ILE A 184 -1.30 -12.83 -13.05
C ILE A 184 -2.13 -14.07 -13.36
N LYS A 185 -1.48 -15.23 -13.56
CA LYS A 185 -2.17 -16.50 -13.79
C LYS A 185 -3.08 -16.84 -12.61
N THR A 186 -2.54 -16.84 -11.40
CA THR A 186 -3.29 -17.17 -10.17
C THR A 186 -4.38 -16.14 -9.87
N ALA A 187 -4.12 -14.85 -10.10
CA ALA A 187 -5.12 -13.79 -9.91
C ALA A 187 -6.37 -14.00 -10.78
N LYS A 188 -6.19 -14.40 -12.04
CA LYS A 188 -7.29 -14.63 -12.99
C LYS A 188 -8.23 -15.77 -12.58
N GLU A 189 -7.81 -16.65 -11.69
CA GLU A 189 -8.64 -17.75 -11.21
C GLU A 189 -9.71 -17.29 -10.20
N ALA A 190 -9.49 -16.17 -9.52
CA ALA A 190 -10.36 -15.69 -8.44
C ALA A 190 -10.83 -14.23 -8.60
N PHE A 191 -10.18 -13.46 -9.49
CA PHE A 191 -10.41 -12.03 -9.64
C PHE A 191 -10.54 -11.62 -11.11
N SER A 192 -11.45 -10.68 -11.36
CA SER A 192 -11.36 -9.82 -12.53
C SER A 192 -10.20 -8.85 -12.34
N ILE A 193 -9.41 -8.62 -13.40
CA ILE A 193 -8.23 -7.74 -13.37
C ILE A 193 -8.45 -6.63 -14.39
N HIS A 194 -8.38 -5.39 -13.93
CA HIS A 194 -8.40 -4.20 -14.77
C HIS A 194 -7.11 -3.42 -14.59
N ILE A 195 -6.39 -3.16 -15.68
CA ILE A 195 -5.20 -2.32 -15.68
C ILE A 195 -5.66 -0.87 -15.77
N ILE A 196 -5.25 -0.02 -14.83
CA ILE A 196 -5.53 1.41 -14.89
C ILE A 196 -4.63 2.04 -15.99
N PRO A 197 -5.21 2.61 -17.05
CA PRO A 197 -4.45 3.27 -18.11
C PRO A 197 -3.55 4.38 -17.56
N ILE A 198 -2.39 4.59 -18.17
CA ILE A 198 -1.41 5.59 -17.68
C ILE A 198 -2.00 7.00 -17.69
N GLU A 199 -2.93 7.29 -18.60
CA GLU A 199 -3.64 8.56 -18.72
C GLU A 199 -4.63 8.79 -17.55
N GLU A 200 -5.09 7.71 -16.93
CA GLU A 200 -5.93 7.75 -15.73
C GLU A 200 -5.08 7.88 -14.44
N GLN A 201 -3.76 7.71 -14.51
CA GLN A 201 -2.83 7.89 -13.38
C GLN A 201 -2.41 9.36 -13.19
N HIS A 202 -1.53 9.64 -12.23
CA HIS A 202 -1.03 11.00 -11.99
C HIS A 202 -0.13 11.45 -13.16
N SER A 203 -0.26 12.71 -13.61
CA SER A 203 0.43 13.24 -14.79
C SER A 203 1.95 13.23 -14.66
N GLU A 204 2.47 13.50 -13.46
CA GLU A 204 3.92 13.51 -13.18
C GLU A 204 4.42 12.22 -12.52
N PHE A 205 3.56 11.47 -11.84
CA PHE A 205 3.91 10.29 -11.06
C PHE A 205 3.27 9.05 -11.70
N SER A 206 3.73 8.73 -12.90
CA SER A 206 3.37 7.54 -13.65
C SER A 206 4.57 7.06 -14.48
N CYS A 207 4.65 5.76 -14.75
CA CYS A 207 5.75 5.15 -15.48
C CYS A 207 5.23 3.94 -16.29
N PRO A 208 5.63 3.76 -17.56
CA PRO A 208 5.23 2.59 -18.35
C PRO A 208 5.63 1.24 -17.73
N ASP A 209 6.71 1.23 -16.96
CA ASP A 209 7.22 0.05 -16.27
C ASP A 209 6.55 -0.17 -14.90
N ILE A 210 5.68 0.74 -14.43
CA ILE A 210 4.97 0.61 -13.16
C ILE A 210 3.46 0.60 -13.42
N VAL A 211 2.85 -0.56 -13.19
CA VAL A 211 1.42 -0.78 -13.48
C VAL A 211 0.58 -0.67 -12.23
N ILE A 212 -0.61 -0.09 -12.36
CA ILE A 212 -1.65 -0.14 -11.34
C ILE A 212 -2.74 -1.10 -11.82
N LEU A 213 -3.00 -2.14 -11.03
CA LEU A 213 -4.07 -3.10 -11.23
C LEU A 213 -5.19 -2.87 -10.23
N LYS A 214 -6.42 -2.89 -10.72
CA LYS A 214 -7.63 -2.98 -9.92
C LYS A 214 -8.18 -4.40 -10.02
N LEU A 215 -8.22 -5.12 -8.90
CA LEU A 215 -8.78 -6.48 -8.84
C LEU A 215 -10.11 -6.48 -8.08
N LYS A 216 -11.07 -7.27 -8.57
CA LYS A 216 -12.36 -7.52 -7.90
C LYS A 216 -12.69 -9.00 -7.95
N LYS A 217 -13.22 -9.54 -6.85
CA LYS A 217 -13.67 -10.94 -6.77
C LYS A 217 -14.64 -11.27 -7.91
N LEU A 218 -14.46 -12.44 -8.53
CA LEU A 218 -15.40 -12.99 -9.52
C LEU A 218 -16.72 -13.44 -8.87
#